data_AF-A0A952LNU0-F1
#
_entry.id   AF-A0A952LNU0-F1
#
_cell.length_a   1.000
_cell.length_b   1.000
_cell.length_c   1.000
_cell.angle_alpha   90.00
_cell.angle_beta   90.00
_cell.angle_gamma   90.00
#
_symmetry.space_group_name_H-M   'P 1'
#
loop_
_entity.id
_entity.type
_entity.pdbx_description
1 polymer ?
#
loop_
_entity_poly.entity_id
_entity_poly.type
_entity_poly.pdbx_seq_one_letter_code
_entity_poly.pdbx_strand_id
1 'polypeptide(L)' 'MDGDIMTLEEVANYLKLKPQTIYTWAQNGKIPAAKLGKEWRFRRTIIDEWFNQHIDEKFKSIAEAARKKGK' A
#
# COMPACT_ATOMS: atom_id res chain seq x y z
N MET A 1 20.21 -7.51 7.65
CA MET A 1 18.88 -7.56 7.02
C MET A 1 18.05 -6.55 7.76
N ASP A 2 18.11 -5.30 7.32
CA ASP A 2 17.65 -4.17 8.11
C ASP A 2 16.14 -4.00 7.96
N GLY A 3 15.45 -3.96 9.10
CA GLY A 3 14.04 -3.65 9.20
C GLY A 3 13.82 -2.18 8.91
N ASP A 4 13.83 -1.83 7.63
CA ASP A 4 13.68 -0.45 7.17
C ASP A 4 12.28 0.06 7.55
N ILE A 5 12.23 0.85 8.62
CA ILE A 5 11.02 1.52 9.10
C ILE A 5 10.87 2.82 8.33
N MET A 6 9.83 2.90 7.50
CA MET A 6 9.50 4.06 6.71
C MET A 6 8.53 4.97 7.46
N THR A 7 8.64 6.27 7.22
CA THR A 7 7.63 7.27 7.57
C THR A 7 6.49 7.28 6.56
N LEU A 8 5.43 8.03 6.89
CA LEU A 8 4.30 8.23 6.00
C LEU A 8 4.70 8.86 4.65
N GLU A 9 5.63 9.83 4.68
CA GLU A 9 6.11 10.50 3.47
C GLU A 9 6.94 9.57 2.58
N GLU A 10 7.76 8.73 3.20
CA GLU A 10 8.55 7.72 2.48
C GLU A 10 7.68 6.66 1.84
N VAL A 11 6.65 6.16 2.53
CA VAL A 11 5.68 5.22 1.93
C VAL A 11 4.91 5.88 0.79
N ALA A 12 4.53 7.14 0.94
CA ALA A 12 3.87 7.89 -0.12
C ALA A 12 4.76 7.98 -1.37
N ASN A 13 6.04 8.31 -1.20
CA ASN A 13 6.98 8.36 -2.31
C ASN A 13 7.26 6.96 -2.90
N TYR A 14 7.34 5.93 -2.06
CA TYR A 14 7.56 4.54 -2.46
C TYR A 14 6.43 4.02 -3.35
N LEU A 15 5.18 4.23 -2.92
CA LEU A 15 3.98 3.80 -3.65
C LEU A 15 3.56 4.78 -4.74
N LYS A 16 4.29 5.89 -4.93
CA LYS A 16 3.94 6.99 -5.85
C LYS A 16 2.53 7.54 -5.61
N LEU A 17 2.15 7.71 -4.34
CA LEU A 17 0.88 8.26 -3.90
C LEU A 17 1.08 9.58 -3.15
N LYS A 18 -0.02 10.31 -2.94
CA LYS A 18 -0.02 11.50 -2.09
C LYS A 18 0.06 11.09 -0.61
N PRO A 19 0.82 11.82 0.24
CA PRO A 19 0.87 11.59 1.68
C PRO A 19 -0.51 11.53 2.33
N GLN A 20 -1.44 12.39 1.91
CA GLN A 20 -2.81 12.43 2.41
C GLN A 20 -3.58 11.12 2.19
N THR A 21 -3.32 10.43 1.08
CA THR A 21 -3.90 9.11 0.81
C THR A 21 -3.38 8.07 1.79
N ILE A 22 -2.06 8.04 2.01
CA ILE A 22 -1.43 7.12 2.97
C ILE A 22 -1.91 7.41 4.39
N TYR A 23 -2.00 8.68 4.78
CA TYR A 23 -2.57 9.09 6.07
C TYR A 23 -3.98 8.55 6.27
N THR A 24 -4.84 8.75 5.28
CA THR A 24 -6.23 8.30 5.33
C THR A 24 -6.29 6.78 5.43
N TRP A 25 -5.47 6.05 4.66
CA TRP A 25 -5.42 4.59 4.73
C TRP A 25 -4.92 4.09 6.08
N ALA A 26 -3.87 4.69 6.65
CA ALA A 26 -3.35 4.33 7.96
C ALA A 26 -4.40 4.59 9.06
N GLN A 27 -5.08 5.73 9.00
CA GLN A 27 -6.16 6.09 9.92
C GLN A 27 -7.36 5.13 9.83
N ASN A 28 -7.70 4.66 8.61
CA ASN A 28 -8.79 3.71 8.38
C ASN A 28 -8.36 2.24 8.52
N GLY A 29 -7.09 1.95 8.86
CA GLY A 29 -6.58 0.58 8.96
C GLY A 29 -6.52 -0.18 7.63
N LYS A 30 -6.49 0.52 6.49
CA LYS A 30 -6.44 -0.07 5.13
C LYS A 30 -5.04 -0.46 4.68
N ILE A 31 -4.01 0.14 5.28
CA ILE A 31 -2.59 -0.14 5.02
C ILE A 31 -1.93 -0.53 6.34
N PRO A 32 -1.04 -1.53 6.37
CA PRO A 32 -0.37 -1.96 7.59
C PRO A 32 0.56 -0.86 8.11
N ALA A 33 0.18 -0.26 9.24
CA ALA A 33 0.88 0.85 9.85
C ALA A 33 0.86 0.73 11.38
N ALA A 34 1.95 1.12 12.04
CA ALA A 34 2.05 1.23 13.49
C ALA A 34 2.05 2.71 13.89
N LYS A 35 1.17 3.09 14.82
CA LYS A 35 1.17 4.44 15.38
C LYS A 35 2.12 4.49 16.58
N LEU A 36 3.24 5.19 16.43
CA LEU A 36 4.25 5.36 17.47
C LEU A 36 4.25 6.83 17.90
N GLY A 37 3.56 7.11 19.01
CA GLY A 37 3.31 8.47 19.48
C GLY A 37 2.43 9.26 18.52
N LYS A 38 3.00 10.31 17.90
CA LYS A 38 2.31 11.20 16.96
C LYS A 38 2.54 10.83 15.50
N GLU A 39 3.42 9.88 15.23
CA GLU A 39 3.84 9.52 13.87
C GLU A 39 3.36 8.12 13.49
N TRP A 40 3.20 7.91 12.18
CA TRP A 40 2.97 6.60 11.60
C TRP A 40 4.28 6.01 11.09
N ARG A 41 4.49 4.74 11.41
CA ARG A 41 5.66 3.98 11.00
C ARG A 41 5.22 2.73 10.27
N PHE A 42 5.96 2.39 9.22
CA PHE A 42 5.61 1.33 8.29
C PHE A 42 6.83 0.45 8.09
N ARG A 43 6.69 -0.88 8.21
CA ARG A 43 7.78 -1.77 7.80
C ARG A 43 7.76 -1.92 6.30
N ARG A 44 8.89 -1.64 5.64
CA ARG A 44 9.00 -1.78 4.18
C ARG A 44 8.58 -3.16 3.68
N THR A 45 9.02 -4.23 4.34
CA THR A 45 8.68 -5.61 3.94
C THR A 45 7.17 -5.87 3.97
N ILE A 46 6.49 -5.40 5.01
CA ILE A 46 5.04 -5.58 5.17
C ILE A 46 4.28 -4.75 4.12
N ILE A 47 4.77 -3.53 3.82
CA ILE A 47 4.18 -2.69 2.77
C ILE A 47 4.35 -3.33 1.40
N ASP A 48 5.49 -3.95 1.13
CA ASP A 48 5.76 -4.65 -0.11
C ASP A 48 4.80 -5.83 -0.31
N GLU A 49 4.65 -6.68 0.72
CA GLU A 49 3.70 -7.80 0.71
C GLU A 49 2.25 -7.32 0.52
N TRP A 50 1.85 -6.28 1.26
CA TRP A 50 0.52 -5.68 1.14
C TRP A 50 0.27 -5.11 -0.26
N PHE A 51 1.26 -4.43 -0.83
CA PHE A 51 1.15 -3.84 -2.16
C PHE A 51 1.01 -4.91 -3.24
N ASN A 52 1.81 -5.97 -3.18
CA ASN A 52 1.74 -7.10 -4.09
C ASN A 52 0.36 -7.77 -4.04
N GLN A 53 -0.23 -7.96 -2.86
CA GLN A 53 -1.57 -8.54 -2.71
C GLN A 53 -2.65 -7.69 -3.41
N HIS A 54 -2.63 -6.37 -3.22
CA HIS A 54 -3.66 -5.49 -3.78
C HIS A 54 -3.47 -5.13 -5.26
N ILE A 55 -2.23 -5.12 -5.75
CA ILE A 55 -1.96 -5.00 -7.18
C ILE A 55 -2.48 -6.23 -7.92
N ASP A 56 -2.17 -7.43 -7.43
CA ASP A 56 -2.60 -8.67 -8.10
C ASP A 56 -4.13 -8.72 -8.26
N GLU A 57 -4.88 -8.32 -7.23
CA GLU A 57 -6.34 -8.24 -7.29
C GLU A 57 -6.84 -7.25 -8.35
N LYS A 58 -6.27 -6.04 -8.42
CA LYS A 58 -6.68 -5.04 -9.42
C LYS A 58 -6.28 -5.47 -10.84
N PHE A 59 -5.08 -5.99 -11.03
CA PHE A 59 -4.63 -6.44 -12.35
C PHE A 59 -5.36 -7.70 -12.83
N LYS A 60 -5.67 -8.65 -11.94
CA LYS A 60 -6.53 -9.80 -12.25
C LYS A 60 -7.93 -9.36 -12.65
N SER A 61 -8.54 -8.42 -11.92
CA SER A 61 -9.84 -7.86 -12.25
C SER A 61 -9.86 -7.21 -13.64
N ILE A 62 -8.81 -6.46 -14.01
CA ILE A 62 -8.68 -5.86 -15.34
C ILE A 62 -8.47 -6.93 -16.43
N ALA A 63 -7.63 -7.94 -16.16
CA ALA A 63 -7.35 -9.02 -17.10
C ALA A 63 -8.59 -9.92 -17.34
N GLU A 64 -9.37 -10.20 -16.30
CA GLU A 64 -10.63 -10.94 -16.40
C GLU A 64 -11.73 -10.12 -17.11
N ALA A 65 -11.83 -8.82 -16.83
CA ALA A 65 -12.75 -7.93 -17.52
C ALA A 65 -12.41 -7.80 -19.02
N ALA A 66 -11.12 -7.80 -19.38
CA ALA A 66 -10.68 -7.79 -20.78
C ALA A 66 -11.06 -9.08 -21.54
N ARG A 67 -11.00 -10.25 -20.88
CA ARG A 67 -11.43 -11.53 -21.49
C ARG A 67 -12.94 -11.60 -21.75
N LYS A 68 -13.77 -10.90 -20.96
CA LYS A 68 -15.24 -10.96 -21.07
C LYS A 68 -15.83 -10.10 -22.19
N LYS A 69 -15.08 -9.16 -22.76
CA LYS A 69 -15.52 -8.28 -23.87
C LYS A 69 -15.30 -8.86 -25.28
N GLY A 70 -14.76 -10.07 -25.38
CA GLY A 70 -14.47 -10.74 -26.66
C GLY A 70 -15.36 -11.94 -26.98
N LYS A 71 -16.51 -12.08 -26.30
CA LYS A 71 -17.46 -13.18 -26.54
C LYS A 71 -18.86 -12.65 -26.82
#